data_AF-A0A1Q3AYK5-F1
#
_entry.id   AF-A0A1Q3AYK5-F1
#
_cell.length_a   1.000
_cell.length_b   1.000
_cell.length_c   1.000
_cell.angle_alpha   90.00
_cell.angle_beta   90.00
_cell.angle_gamma   90.00
#
_symmetry.space_group_name_H-M   'P 1'
#
loop_
_entity.id
_entity.type
_entity.pdbx_description
1 polymer ?
#
loop_
_entity_poly.entity_id
_entity_poly.type
_entity_poly.pdbx_seq_one_letter_code
_entity_poly.pdbx_strand_id
1 'polypeptide(L)'
;DEEPSKREEPTCYECKKPGHFKNECPNLKKKEQFKKKNEYFKKKKAMVATWSDSDSSSSEEENDEEVAHIAYMAIEDEEDEVNFTFDELQIDYEKLYDEYENMCLKNKTFKKNAISLSKEIDVLKNKNSFYMNEIEIQNVSSKLSNDFVEENEKLKMEIDALKKTFSKFSNSSDKLDKLLGLQRCVFDKAGLGYDEMKNVKHFQNFFIKKSEHKMSCNYCGKLGHVSTSC
;
A
#
# COMPACT_ATOMS: atom_id res chain seq x y z
N ASP A 1 15.34 -40.82 -28.66
CA ASP A 1 16.28 -40.23 -27.68
C ASP A 1 16.70 -38.85 -28.16
N GLU A 2 16.03 -37.81 -27.65
CA GLU A 2 16.36 -36.41 -27.92
C GLU A 2 17.43 -35.95 -26.90
N GLU A 3 18.60 -35.54 -27.38
CA GLU A 3 19.61 -34.86 -26.56
C GLU A 3 19.20 -33.40 -26.30
N PRO A 4 19.42 -32.84 -25.08
CA PRO A 4 19.06 -31.47 -24.78
C PRO A 4 20.13 -30.50 -25.32
N SER A 5 19.68 -29.53 -26.12
CA SER A 5 20.50 -28.40 -26.58
C SER A 5 20.94 -27.52 -25.42
N LYS A 6 22.26 -27.46 -25.19
CA LYS A 6 22.87 -26.52 -24.23
C LYS A 6 22.65 -25.10 -24.75
N ARG A 7 21.85 -24.31 -24.05
CA ARG A 7 21.71 -22.86 -24.32
C ARG A 7 22.98 -22.19 -23.81
N GLU A 8 23.76 -21.60 -24.71
CA GLU A 8 24.95 -20.82 -24.35
C GLU A 8 24.53 -19.56 -23.57
N GLU A 9 25.10 -19.37 -22.38
CA GLU A 9 24.84 -18.19 -21.56
C GLU A 9 25.45 -16.94 -22.22
N PRO A 10 24.75 -15.80 -22.25
CA PRO A 10 25.24 -14.58 -22.87
C PRO A 10 26.51 -14.09 -22.17
N THR A 11 27.57 -13.86 -22.94
CA THR A 11 28.86 -13.34 -22.45
C THR A 11 28.95 -11.83 -22.67
N CYS A 12 29.32 -11.10 -21.61
CA CYS A 12 29.46 -9.65 -21.68
C CYS A 12 30.72 -9.25 -22.46
N TYR A 13 30.55 -8.52 -23.55
CA TYR A 13 31.66 -8.07 -24.41
C TYR A 13 32.67 -7.12 -23.72
N GLU A 14 32.29 -6.45 -22.63
CA GLU A 14 33.16 -5.50 -21.92
C GLU A 14 34.00 -6.13 -20.81
N CYS A 15 33.45 -7.13 -20.10
CA CYS A 15 34.17 -7.80 -19.01
C CYS A 15 34.52 -9.27 -19.28
N LYS A 16 34.08 -9.79 -20.43
CA LYS A 16 34.27 -11.17 -20.90
C LYS A 16 33.77 -12.24 -19.90
N LYS A 17 32.81 -11.89 -19.03
CA LYS A 17 32.18 -12.83 -18.10
C LYS A 17 30.80 -13.29 -18.61
N PRO A 18 30.45 -14.58 -18.47
CA PRO A 18 29.12 -15.09 -18.81
C PRO A 18 28.04 -14.59 -17.84
N GLY A 19 26.78 -14.71 -18.25
CA GLY A 19 25.59 -14.48 -17.40
C GLY A 19 24.95 -13.08 -17.50
N HIS A 20 25.45 -12.17 -18.34
CA HIS A 20 24.83 -10.86 -18.56
C HIS A 20 25.26 -10.20 -19.89
N PHE A 21 24.43 -9.30 -20.41
CA PHE A 21 24.77 -8.51 -21.59
C PHE A 21 25.57 -7.25 -21.25
N LYS A 22 26.22 -6.64 -22.26
CA LYS A 22 27.03 -5.42 -22.11
C LYS A 22 26.34 -4.37 -21.23
N ASN A 23 25.06 -4.11 -21.45
CA ASN A 23 24.29 -3.05 -20.79
C ASN A 23 24.08 -3.25 -19.28
N GLU A 24 24.22 -4.49 -18.80
CA GLU A 24 24.07 -4.86 -17.39
C GLU A 24 25.42 -5.01 -16.67
N CYS A 25 26.52 -4.75 -17.37
CA CYS A 25 27.87 -4.93 -16.85
C CYS A 25 28.13 -4.00 -15.65
N PRO A 26 28.44 -4.56 -14.46
CA PRO A 26 28.75 -3.76 -13.27
C PRO A 26 29.93 -2.80 -13.48
N ASN A 27 30.85 -3.14 -14.40
CA ASN A 27 32.01 -2.32 -14.73
C ASN A 27 31.65 -1.09 -15.59
N LEU A 28 30.56 -1.11 -16.36
CA LEU A 28 30.10 0.09 -17.09
C LEU A 28 29.54 1.13 -16.13
N LYS A 29 28.77 0.71 -15.11
CA LYS A 29 28.22 1.61 -14.09
C LYS A 29 29.32 2.33 -13.29
N LYS A 30 30.45 1.65 -13.02
CA LYS A 30 31.61 2.28 -12.39
C LYS A 30 32.31 3.27 -13.34
N LYS A 31 32.56 2.88 -14.61
CA LYS A 31 33.22 3.75 -15.61
C LYS A 31 32.42 5.03 -15.90
N GLU A 32 31.09 4.98 -15.94
CA GLU A 32 30.26 6.19 -16.13
C GLU A 32 30.35 7.17 -14.95
N GLN A 33 30.43 6.67 -13.71
CA GLN A 33 30.56 7.52 -12.52
C GLN A 33 31.92 8.20 -12.46
N PHE A 34 33.00 7.50 -12.84
CA PHE A 34 34.34 8.10 -12.94
C PHE A 34 34.44 9.09 -14.11
N LYS A 35 33.82 8.81 -15.26
CA LYS A 35 33.75 9.76 -16.39
C LYS A 35 33.01 11.05 -16.01
N LYS A 36 31.85 10.98 -15.35
CA LYS A 36 31.10 12.16 -14.90
C LYS A 36 31.88 13.01 -13.89
N LYS A 37 32.61 12.39 -12.97
CA LYS A 37 33.47 13.11 -12.01
C LYS A 37 34.69 13.75 -12.69
N ASN A 38 35.33 13.04 -13.62
CA ASN A 38 36.46 13.58 -14.38
C ASN A 38 36.05 14.68 -15.36
N GLU A 39 34.87 14.59 -15.97
CA GLU A 39 34.33 15.63 -16.85
C GLU A 39 33.97 16.90 -16.07
N TYR A 40 33.36 16.76 -14.87
CA TYR A 40 33.12 17.87 -13.95
C TYR A 40 34.43 18.53 -13.47
N PHE A 41 35.45 17.75 -13.12
CA PHE A 41 36.77 18.28 -12.72
C PHE A 41 37.54 18.91 -13.90
N LYS A 42 37.51 18.31 -15.10
CA LYS A 42 38.15 18.87 -16.32
C LYS A 42 37.50 20.19 -16.74
N LYS A 43 36.18 20.32 -16.64
CA LYS A 43 35.46 21.57 -16.95
C LYS A 43 35.81 22.71 -15.97
N LYS A 44 36.07 22.38 -14.70
CA LYS A 44 36.57 23.34 -13.69
C LYS A 44 38.02 23.75 -13.91
N LYS A 45 38.89 22.82 -14.35
CA LYS A 45 40.31 23.10 -14.59
C LYS A 45 40.52 23.89 -15.89
N ALA A 46 39.75 23.61 -16.94
CA ALA A 46 39.78 24.34 -18.21
C ALA A 46 39.38 25.83 -18.08
N MET A 47 38.46 26.15 -17.16
CA MET A 47 38.08 27.56 -16.88
C MET A 47 39.12 28.35 -16.09
N VAL A 48 40.08 27.69 -15.43
CA VAL A 48 41.11 28.36 -14.61
C VAL A 48 42.43 28.52 -15.36
N ALA A 49 42.74 27.62 -16.30
CA ALA A 49 44.00 27.62 -17.04
C ALA A 49 44.09 28.71 -18.13
N THR A 50 42.98 29.27 -18.61
CA THR A 50 43.00 30.35 -19.62
C THR A 50 43.44 31.70 -19.08
N TRP A 51 43.63 31.86 -17.76
CA TRP A 51 43.93 33.15 -17.12
C TRP A 51 45.22 33.16 -16.29
N SER A 52 45.94 32.04 -16.19
CA SER A 52 47.12 31.93 -15.32
C SER A 52 48.22 31.09 -15.97
N ASP A 53 48.86 31.61 -17.00
CA ASP A 53 50.26 31.25 -17.26
C ASP A 53 51.03 32.50 -17.69
N SER A 54 51.64 33.14 -16.69
CA SER A 54 52.86 33.91 -16.86
C SER A 54 54.01 33.00 -16.39
N ASP A 55 54.91 32.74 -17.33
CA ASP A 55 56.06 31.82 -17.42
C ASP A 55 56.81 31.29 -16.19
N SER A 56 57.25 30.02 -16.36
CA SER A 56 58.64 29.52 -16.24
C SER A 56 58.89 28.40 -15.22
N SER A 57 59.07 27.16 -15.71
CA SER A 57 60.38 26.47 -15.67
C SER A 57 60.28 25.04 -16.24
N SER A 58 61.33 24.69 -16.99
CA SER A 58 61.65 23.43 -17.66
C SER A 58 61.64 22.18 -16.76
N SER A 59 61.15 21.05 -17.30
CA SER A 59 61.87 19.77 -17.29
C SER A 59 61.27 18.82 -18.32
N GLU A 60 62.12 18.34 -19.22
CA GLU A 60 61.85 17.34 -20.26
C GLU A 60 61.41 16.01 -19.64
N GLU A 61 60.22 15.52 -19.97
CA GLU A 61 59.98 14.08 -20.09
C GLU A 61 59.07 13.82 -21.29
N GLU A 62 59.60 13.03 -22.22
CA GLU A 62 58.90 12.48 -23.37
C GLU A 62 57.71 11.65 -22.88
N ASN A 63 56.50 12.16 -23.08
CA ASN A 63 55.31 11.34 -23.09
C ASN A 63 54.51 11.74 -24.33
N ASP A 64 54.22 10.75 -25.17
CA ASP A 64 53.37 10.86 -26.35
C ASP A 64 51.98 11.33 -25.93
N GLU A 65 51.84 12.64 -25.78
CA GLU A 65 50.59 13.31 -25.49
C GLU A 65 50.21 14.02 -26.78
N GLU A 66 49.11 13.58 -27.40
CA GLU A 66 48.53 14.19 -28.59
C GLU A 66 48.19 15.66 -28.27
N VAL A 67 49.16 16.55 -28.42
CA VAL A 67 48.99 17.99 -28.34
C VAL A 67 48.21 18.38 -29.58
N ALA A 68 46.91 18.59 -29.41
CA ALA A 68 46.08 19.22 -30.43
C ALA A 68 46.61 20.65 -30.63
N HIS A 69 47.48 20.82 -31.63
CA HIS A 69 47.84 22.14 -32.12
C HIS A 69 46.56 22.80 -32.66
N ILE A 70 46.06 23.79 -31.92
CA ILE A 70 45.00 24.68 -32.42
C ILE A 70 45.63 25.45 -33.58
N ALA A 71 45.41 24.96 -34.80
CA ALA A 71 45.82 25.64 -36.01
C ALA A 71 44.94 26.89 -36.18
N TYR A 72 45.50 28.06 -35.89
CA TYR A 72 44.92 29.33 -36.30
C TYR A 72 45.13 29.44 -37.82
N MET A 73 44.06 29.25 -38.59
CA MET A 73 44.07 29.67 -39.98
C MET A 73 43.89 31.18 -39.98
N ALA A 74 44.96 31.91 -40.33
CA ALA A 74 44.87 33.32 -40.65
C ALA A 74 43.92 33.47 -41.84
N ILE A 75 42.77 34.09 -41.60
CA ILE A 75 41.89 34.52 -42.66
C ILE A 75 42.38 35.93 -43.01
N GLU A 76 43.03 36.09 -44.16
CA GLU A 76 43.31 37.40 -44.75
C GLU A 76 41.98 37.97 -45.29
N ASP A 77 41.06 38.28 -44.39
CA ASP A 77 39.88 39.08 -44.72
C ASP A 77 40.25 40.53 -44.44
N GLU A 78 40.04 41.40 -45.43
CA GLU A 78 40.18 42.84 -45.31
C GLU A 78 39.53 43.31 -44.00
N GLU A 79 40.37 43.67 -43.04
CA GLU A 79 39.94 44.12 -41.72
C GLU A 79 39.18 45.43 -41.93
N ASP A 80 37.85 45.36 -41.93
CA ASP A 80 37.03 46.47 -41.47
C ASP A 80 37.40 46.70 -39.99
N GLU A 81 38.55 47.36 -39.78
CA GLU A 81 39.14 47.66 -38.48
C GLU A 81 38.22 48.67 -37.79
N VAL A 82 37.19 48.15 -37.11
CA VAL A 82 36.28 48.96 -36.31
C VAL A 82 37.06 49.47 -35.11
N ASN A 83 37.64 50.66 -35.27
CA ASN A 83 38.39 51.36 -34.24
C ASN A 83 37.46 51.83 -33.11
N PHE A 84 37.13 50.92 -32.19
CA PHE A 84 36.47 51.28 -30.95
C PHE A 84 37.41 52.13 -30.11
N THR A 85 36.89 53.22 -29.56
CA THR A 85 37.65 53.97 -28.57
C THR A 85 37.67 53.20 -27.25
N PHE A 86 38.76 53.29 -26.49
CA PHE A 86 38.90 52.62 -25.20
C PHE A 86 37.75 52.97 -24.24
N ASP A 87 37.29 54.22 -24.28
CA ASP A 87 36.19 54.72 -23.45
C ASP A 87 34.85 54.03 -23.80
N GLU A 88 34.57 53.78 -25.08
CA GLU A 88 33.37 53.04 -25.52
C GLU A 88 33.41 51.58 -25.03
N LEU A 89 34.56 50.91 -25.14
CA LEU A 89 34.76 49.55 -24.65
C LEU A 89 34.56 49.45 -23.14
N GLN A 90 35.04 50.44 -22.38
CA GLN A 90 34.91 50.46 -20.93
C GLN A 90 33.45 50.62 -20.50
N ILE A 91 32.70 51.51 -21.16
CA ILE A 91 31.26 51.70 -20.92
C ILE A 91 30.48 50.41 -21.18
N ASP A 92 30.78 49.71 -22.26
CA ASP A 92 30.07 48.48 -22.60
C ASP A 92 30.43 47.32 -21.67
N TYR A 93 31.67 47.25 -21.18
CA TYR A 93 32.07 46.32 -20.13
C TYR A 93 31.33 46.56 -18.81
N GLU A 94 31.20 47.81 -18.38
CA GLU A 94 30.43 48.17 -17.17
C GLU A 94 28.96 47.76 -17.28
N LYS A 95 28.29 48.05 -18.41
CA LYS A 95 26.91 47.61 -18.64
C LYS A 95 26.79 46.08 -18.56
N LEU A 96 27.71 45.36 -19.20
CA LEU A 96 27.74 43.90 -19.17
C LEU A 96 27.91 43.37 -17.74
N TYR A 97 28.77 44.02 -16.95
CA TYR A 97 29.00 43.64 -15.56
C TYR A 97 27.76 43.87 -14.69
N ASP A 98 27.08 45.01 -14.84
CA ASP A 98 25.82 45.30 -14.14
C ASP A 98 24.72 44.29 -14.49
N GLU A 99 24.60 43.92 -15.77
CA GLU A 99 23.67 42.87 -16.20
C GLU A 99 24.00 41.51 -15.60
N TYR A 100 25.29 41.16 -15.54
CA TYR A 100 25.77 39.93 -14.91
C TYR A 100 25.46 39.90 -13.40
N GLU A 101 25.68 41.00 -12.69
CA GLU A 101 25.37 41.09 -11.26
C GLU A 101 23.86 40.95 -11.02
N ASN A 102 23.04 41.64 -11.82
CA ASN A 102 21.58 41.50 -11.81
C ASN A 102 21.13 40.05 -12.07
N MET A 103 21.75 39.37 -13.03
CA MET A 103 21.51 37.95 -13.31
C MET A 103 21.85 37.06 -12.11
N CYS A 104 22.97 37.33 -11.45
CA CYS A 104 23.39 36.61 -10.24
C CYS A 104 22.38 36.75 -9.10
N LEU A 105 21.83 37.96 -8.89
CA LEU A 105 20.78 38.21 -7.90
C LEU A 105 19.50 37.43 -8.22
N LYS A 106 19.04 37.46 -9.48
CA LYS A 106 17.88 36.67 -9.93
C LYS A 106 18.09 35.17 -9.74
N ASN A 107 19.29 34.65 -10.00
CA ASN A 107 19.58 33.24 -9.79
C ASN A 107 19.54 32.87 -8.29
N LYS A 108 20.01 33.75 -7.40
CA LYS A 108 19.88 33.56 -5.94
C LYS A 108 18.41 33.51 -5.50
N THR A 109 17.54 34.36 -6.04
CA THR A 109 16.10 34.33 -5.72
C THR A 109 15.42 33.08 -6.26
N PHE A 110 15.71 32.68 -7.50
CA PHE A 110 15.17 31.43 -8.06
C PHE A 110 15.58 30.20 -7.27
N LYS A 111 16.82 30.11 -6.80
CA LYS A 111 17.26 29.02 -5.91
C LYS A 111 16.46 28.97 -4.61
N LYS A 112 16.22 30.12 -3.97
CA LYS A 112 15.38 30.20 -2.76
C LYS A 112 13.96 29.74 -3.04
N ASN A 113 13.37 30.20 -4.15
CA ASN A 113 12.02 29.81 -4.55
C ASN A 113 11.94 28.31 -4.85
N ALA A 114 12.91 27.73 -5.56
CA ALA A 114 12.95 26.30 -5.86
C ALA A 114 12.99 25.45 -4.56
N ILE A 115 13.78 25.86 -3.56
CA ILE A 115 13.81 25.20 -2.25
C ILE A 115 12.46 25.34 -1.53
N SER A 116 11.83 26.51 -1.60
CA SER A 116 10.51 26.74 -0.99
C SER A 116 9.43 25.86 -1.62
N LEU A 117 9.36 25.82 -2.96
CA LEU A 117 8.39 24.99 -3.68
C LEU A 117 8.62 23.50 -3.43
N SER A 118 9.88 23.06 -3.33
CA SER A 118 10.19 21.66 -2.99
C SER A 118 9.61 21.27 -1.63
N LYS A 119 9.71 22.15 -0.62
CA LYS A 119 9.13 21.89 0.71
C LYS A 119 7.60 21.82 0.66
N GLU A 120 6.97 22.70 -0.11
CA GLU A 120 5.51 22.71 -0.28
C GLU A 120 5.01 21.43 -0.96
N ILE A 121 5.72 20.95 -1.98
CA ILE A 121 5.44 19.66 -2.63
C ILE A 121 5.50 18.51 -1.62
N ASP A 122 6.50 18.48 -0.74
CA ASP A 122 6.63 17.43 0.27
C ASP A 122 5.48 17.47 1.29
N VAL A 123 5.05 18.67 1.71
CA VAL A 123 3.87 18.84 2.56
C VAL A 123 2.60 18.35 1.87
N LEU A 124 2.39 18.71 0.60
CA LEU A 124 1.24 18.29 -0.18
C LEU A 124 1.22 16.77 -0.42
N LYS A 125 2.38 16.15 -0.66
CA LYS A 125 2.50 14.69 -0.77
C LYS A 125 2.07 13.99 0.51
N ASN A 126 2.53 14.48 1.67
CA ASN A 126 2.13 13.93 2.96
C ASN A 126 0.63 14.09 3.20
N LYS A 127 0.07 15.25 2.86
CA LYS A 127 -1.37 15.51 2.98
C LYS A 127 -2.20 14.62 2.05
N ASN A 128 -1.76 14.40 0.81
CA ASN A 128 -2.41 13.46 -0.10
C ASN A 128 -2.34 12.03 0.42
N SER A 129 -1.18 11.60 0.96
CA SER A 129 -1.07 10.28 1.58
C SER A 129 -2.05 10.10 2.75
N PHE A 130 -2.23 11.13 3.57
CA PHE A 130 -3.20 11.12 4.66
C PHE A 130 -4.64 10.94 4.14
N TYR A 131 -5.06 11.74 3.16
CA TYR A 131 -6.41 11.65 2.60
C TYR A 131 -6.67 10.32 1.89
N MET A 132 -5.67 9.74 1.22
CA MET A 132 -5.79 8.42 0.62
C MET A 132 -6.11 7.35 1.66
N ASN A 133 -5.42 7.37 2.80
CA ASN A 133 -5.68 6.44 3.90
C ASN A 133 -7.09 6.65 4.49
N GLU A 134 -7.52 7.91 4.64
CA GLU A 134 -8.85 8.24 5.18
C GLU A 134 -9.97 7.74 4.25
N ILE A 135 -9.81 7.88 2.94
CA ILE A 135 -10.73 7.33 1.93
C ILE A 135 -10.76 5.80 2.00
N GLU A 136 -9.62 5.15 2.17
CA GLU A 136 -9.55 3.68 2.29
C GLU A 136 -10.31 3.19 3.53
N ILE A 137 -10.13 3.84 4.67
CA ILE A 137 -10.88 3.54 5.90
C ILE A 137 -12.38 3.74 5.69
N GLN A 138 -12.80 4.84 5.07
CA GLN A 138 -14.22 5.08 4.76
C GLN A 138 -14.80 4.00 3.84
N ASN A 139 -14.05 3.56 2.83
CA ASN A 139 -14.49 2.51 1.91
C ASN A 139 -14.66 1.16 2.61
N VAL A 140 -13.75 0.81 3.53
CA VAL A 140 -13.89 -0.42 4.33
C VAL A 140 -15.11 -0.31 5.25
N SER A 141 -15.32 0.85 5.89
CA SER A 141 -16.46 1.09 6.77
C SER A 141 -17.80 1.01 6.02
N SER A 142 -17.89 1.63 4.84
CA SER A 142 -19.11 1.60 4.02
C SER A 142 -19.42 0.20 3.52
N LYS A 143 -18.40 -0.56 3.11
CA LYS A 143 -18.56 -1.96 2.71
C LYS A 143 -19.11 -2.80 3.86
N LEU A 144 -18.51 -2.69 5.04
CA LEU A 144 -18.96 -3.40 6.23
C LEU A 144 -20.41 -3.03 6.60
N SER A 145 -20.77 -1.75 6.49
CA SER A 145 -22.14 -1.30 6.72
C SER A 145 -23.13 -1.91 5.74
N ASN A 146 -22.77 -2.04 4.46
CA ASN A 146 -23.63 -2.67 3.46
C ASN A 146 -23.83 -4.16 3.74
N ASP A 147 -22.74 -4.87 4.08
CA ASP A 147 -22.80 -6.29 4.43
C ASP A 147 -23.76 -6.53 5.62
N PHE A 148 -23.71 -5.67 6.65
CA PHE A 148 -24.64 -5.72 7.78
C PHE A 148 -26.09 -5.43 7.40
N VAL A 149 -26.34 -4.52 6.46
CA VAL A 149 -27.71 -4.23 5.99
C VAL A 149 -28.27 -5.44 5.26
N GLU A 150 -27.51 -6.06 4.37
CA GLU A 150 -27.93 -7.27 3.65
C GLU A 150 -28.22 -8.44 4.59
N GLU A 151 -27.39 -8.66 5.61
CA GLU A 151 -27.62 -9.71 6.61
C GLU A 151 -28.89 -9.45 7.42
N ASN A 152 -29.12 -8.20 7.84
CA ASN A 152 -30.34 -7.82 8.57
C ASN A 152 -31.61 -8.01 7.73
N GLU A 153 -31.56 -7.73 6.43
CA GLU A 153 -32.70 -8.00 5.53
C GLU A 153 -33.01 -9.50 5.43
N LYS A 154 -31.97 -10.34 5.33
CA LYS A 154 -32.13 -11.82 5.33
C LYS A 154 -32.74 -12.31 6.64
N LEU A 155 -32.19 -11.88 7.78
CA LEU A 155 -32.72 -12.23 9.11
C LEU A 155 -34.18 -11.79 9.28
N LYS A 156 -34.56 -10.63 8.74
CA LYS A 156 -35.95 -10.15 8.77
C LYS A 156 -36.89 -11.08 8.01
N MET A 157 -36.49 -11.53 6.82
CA MET A 157 -37.26 -12.51 6.04
C MET A 157 -37.41 -13.84 6.78
N GLU A 158 -36.34 -14.33 7.42
CA GLU A 158 -36.38 -15.55 8.23
C GLU A 158 -37.31 -15.42 9.44
N ILE A 159 -37.25 -14.29 10.15
CA ILE A 159 -38.14 -14.01 11.28
C ILE A 159 -39.60 -14.00 10.83
N ASP A 160 -39.92 -13.38 9.69
CA ASP A 160 -41.29 -13.34 9.19
C ASP A 160 -41.80 -14.72 8.75
N ALA A 161 -40.93 -15.52 8.13
CA ALA A 161 -41.22 -16.92 7.83
C ALA A 161 -41.47 -17.73 9.11
N LEU A 162 -40.60 -17.59 10.11
CA LEU A 162 -40.70 -18.28 11.39
C LEU A 162 -41.98 -17.90 12.13
N LYS A 163 -42.31 -16.60 12.22
CA LYS A 163 -43.58 -16.11 12.80
C LYS A 163 -44.79 -16.76 12.13
N LYS A 164 -44.79 -16.86 10.79
CA LYS A 164 -45.87 -17.52 10.04
C LYS A 164 -45.99 -19.01 10.40
N THR A 165 -44.87 -19.72 10.57
CA THR A 165 -44.89 -21.12 11.02
C THR A 165 -45.38 -21.25 12.46
N PHE A 166 -44.97 -20.34 13.35
CA PHE A 166 -45.39 -20.32 14.74
C PHE A 166 -46.89 -20.08 14.88
N SER A 167 -47.47 -19.14 14.13
CA SER A 167 -48.92 -18.93 14.13
C SER A 167 -49.70 -20.17 13.68
N LYS A 168 -49.20 -20.90 12.68
CA LYS A 168 -49.81 -22.19 12.27
C LYS A 168 -49.71 -23.24 13.38
N PHE A 169 -48.55 -23.34 14.02
CA PHE A 169 -48.31 -24.26 15.13
C PHE A 169 -49.22 -23.94 16.33
N SER A 170 -49.30 -22.67 16.75
CA SER A 170 -50.20 -22.19 17.81
C SER A 170 -51.65 -22.57 17.53
N ASN A 171 -52.14 -22.29 16.31
CA ASN A 171 -53.50 -22.66 15.91
C ASN A 171 -53.75 -24.18 15.96
N SER A 172 -52.74 -24.99 15.64
CA SER A 172 -52.85 -26.45 15.76
C SER A 172 -52.82 -26.92 17.20
N SER A 173 -52.03 -26.28 18.07
CA SER A 173 -51.99 -26.55 19.51
C SER A 173 -53.34 -26.26 20.15
N ASP A 174 -53.93 -25.09 19.88
CA ASP A 174 -55.25 -24.72 20.43
C ASP A 174 -56.35 -25.72 20.03
N LYS A 175 -56.28 -26.25 18.81
CA LYS A 175 -57.21 -27.29 18.34
C LYS A 175 -56.99 -28.61 19.08
N LEU A 176 -55.73 -29.00 19.29
CA LEU A 176 -55.38 -30.20 20.04
C LEU A 176 -55.83 -30.07 21.50
N ASP A 177 -55.58 -28.93 22.15
CA ASP A 177 -55.99 -28.67 23.54
C ASP A 177 -57.51 -28.74 23.70
N LYS A 178 -58.27 -28.18 22.74
CA LYS A 178 -59.73 -28.34 22.70
C LYS A 178 -60.15 -29.80 22.58
N LEU A 179 -59.49 -30.58 21.74
CA LEU A 179 -59.80 -32.00 21.53
C LEU A 179 -59.48 -32.84 22.79
N LEU A 180 -58.34 -32.59 23.42
CA LEU A 180 -57.95 -33.24 24.68
C LEU A 180 -58.86 -32.82 25.84
N GLY A 181 -59.28 -31.55 25.90
CA GLY A 181 -60.26 -31.08 26.89
C GLY A 181 -61.64 -31.70 26.75
N LEU A 182 -62.00 -32.19 25.56
CA LEU A 182 -63.24 -32.91 25.30
C LEU A 182 -63.11 -34.44 25.51
N GLN A 183 -61.91 -34.95 25.81
CA GLN A 183 -61.70 -36.37 26.06
C GLN A 183 -62.41 -36.78 27.36
N ARG A 184 -63.33 -37.75 27.27
CA ARG A 184 -63.99 -38.36 28.45
C ARG A 184 -62.93 -38.80 29.46
N CYS A 185 -63.14 -38.50 30.74
CA CYS A 185 -62.32 -39.06 31.79
C CYS A 185 -62.35 -40.60 31.64
N VAL A 186 -61.21 -41.28 31.84
CA VAL A 186 -61.11 -42.76 31.72
C VAL A 186 -62.08 -43.50 32.66
N PHE A 187 -62.71 -42.76 33.58
CA PHE A 187 -63.70 -43.22 34.54
C PHE A 187 -65.17 -42.92 34.16
N ASP A 188 -65.46 -42.22 33.05
CA ASP A 188 -66.81 -42.02 32.51
C ASP A 188 -67.31 -43.28 31.77
N LYS A 189 -67.23 -44.43 32.43
CA LYS A 189 -67.80 -45.69 31.95
C LYS A 189 -69.27 -45.76 32.38
N ALA A 190 -70.16 -45.30 31.52
CA ALA A 190 -71.58 -45.63 31.61
C ALA A 190 -71.84 -46.90 30.78
N GLY A 191 -72.22 -47.97 31.47
CA GLY A 191 -72.61 -49.26 30.89
C GLY A 191 -73.43 -50.04 31.91
N LEU A 192 -74.30 -50.94 31.45
CA LEU A 192 -75.11 -51.80 32.33
C LEU A 192 -74.21 -52.54 33.33
N GLY A 193 -74.31 -52.17 34.61
CA GLY A 193 -73.56 -52.76 35.71
C GLY A 193 -72.43 -51.92 36.34
N TYR A 194 -72.21 -50.67 35.91
CA TYR A 194 -71.19 -49.78 36.51
C TYR A 194 -71.82 -48.74 37.46
N ASP A 195 -71.34 -48.65 38.70
CA ASP A 195 -71.87 -47.76 39.73
C ASP A 195 -71.09 -46.43 39.73
N GLU A 196 -71.79 -45.31 39.54
CA GLU A 196 -71.18 -43.97 39.40
C GLU A 196 -70.61 -43.47 40.73
N MET A 197 -69.30 -43.60 40.92
CA MET A 197 -68.63 -43.00 42.09
C MET A 197 -68.42 -41.49 41.89
N LYS A 198 -69.02 -40.69 42.78
CA LYS A 198 -69.08 -39.19 42.79
C LYS A 198 -67.75 -38.43 42.90
N ASN A 199 -66.59 -39.05 42.67
CA ASN A 199 -65.29 -38.40 42.88
C ASN A 199 -64.42 -38.41 41.61
N VAL A 200 -64.87 -37.69 40.57
CA VAL A 200 -64.08 -37.50 39.35
C VAL A 200 -62.99 -36.46 39.63
N LYS A 201 -61.80 -36.91 40.06
CA LYS A 201 -60.60 -36.07 40.02
C LYS A 201 -60.16 -35.96 38.56
N HIS A 202 -60.27 -34.76 37.99
CA HIS A 202 -59.60 -34.44 36.72
C HIS A 202 -58.10 -34.65 36.93
N PHE A 203 -57.55 -35.67 36.29
CA PHE A 203 -56.10 -35.78 36.18
C PHE A 203 -55.66 -34.71 35.19
N GLN A 204 -55.12 -33.61 35.71
CA GLN A 204 -54.26 -32.74 34.91
C GLN A 204 -53.21 -33.65 34.29
N ASN A 205 -53.05 -33.59 32.97
CA ASN A 205 -52.03 -34.36 32.26
C ASN A 205 -50.69 -34.12 32.96
N PHE A 206 -50.25 -35.10 33.75
CA PHE A 206 -48.89 -35.13 34.26
C PHE A 206 -48.02 -35.43 33.04
N PHE A 207 -47.63 -34.39 32.31
CA PHE A 207 -46.32 -34.42 31.70
C PHE A 207 -45.39 -34.75 32.85
N ILE A 208 -44.90 -35.99 32.88
CA ILE A 208 -43.88 -36.41 33.82
C ILE A 208 -42.74 -35.43 33.56
N LYS A 209 -42.59 -34.42 34.44
CA LYS A 209 -41.39 -33.59 34.43
C LYS A 209 -40.25 -34.58 34.47
N LYS A 210 -39.40 -34.56 33.43
CA LYS A 210 -38.20 -35.39 33.36
C LYS A 210 -37.57 -35.29 34.74
N SER A 211 -37.52 -36.40 35.47
CA SER A 211 -36.93 -36.41 36.81
C SER A 211 -35.55 -35.79 36.64
N GLU A 212 -35.32 -34.63 37.24
CA GLU A 212 -33.98 -34.07 37.27
C GLU A 212 -33.11 -35.17 37.87
N HIS A 213 -32.27 -35.81 37.05
CA HIS A 213 -31.30 -36.75 37.57
C HIS A 213 -30.37 -35.90 38.43
N LYS A 214 -30.66 -35.90 39.74
CA LYS A 214 -29.80 -35.35 40.77
C LYS A 214 -28.53 -36.18 40.73
N MET A 215 -27.58 -35.74 39.92
CA MET A 215 -26.30 -36.42 39.75
C MET A 215 -25.58 -36.33 41.09
N SER A 216 -25.46 -37.47 41.78
CA SER A 216 -24.74 -37.60 43.04
C SER A 216 -23.31 -38.04 42.76
N CYS A 217 -22.33 -37.42 43.42
CA CYS A 217 -20.94 -37.85 43.33
C CYS A 217 -20.74 -39.22 43.98
N ASN A 218 -20.15 -40.18 43.27
CA ASN A 218 -19.90 -41.54 43.78
C ASN A 218 -18.80 -41.60 44.87
N TYR A 219 -18.04 -40.51 45.07
CA TYR A 219 -16.99 -40.44 46.07
C TYR A 219 -17.48 -39.84 47.39
N CYS A 220 -18.18 -38.69 47.35
CA CYS A 220 -18.61 -37.97 48.56
C CYS A 220 -20.14 -37.98 48.80
N GLY A 221 -20.94 -38.54 47.89
CA GLY A 221 -22.40 -38.64 48.01
C GLY A 221 -23.17 -37.32 47.85
N LYS A 222 -22.49 -36.18 47.65
CA LYS A 222 -23.17 -34.87 47.46
C LYS A 222 -23.71 -34.72 46.04
N LEU A 223 -24.82 -34.01 45.91
CA LEU A 223 -25.47 -33.73 44.63
C LEU A 223 -24.80 -32.56 43.89
N GLY A 224 -24.83 -32.59 42.56
CA GLY A 224 -24.48 -31.46 41.69
C GLY A 224 -23.11 -31.53 41.00
N HIS A 225 -22.33 -32.59 41.21
CA HIS A 225 -21.05 -32.81 40.52
C HIS A 225 -20.77 -34.31 40.35
N VAL A 226 -19.83 -34.63 39.46
CA VAL A 226 -19.33 -35.99 39.20
C VAL A 226 -18.00 -36.23 39.91
N SER A 227 -17.61 -37.49 40.11
CA SER A 227 -16.38 -37.85 40.85
C SER A 227 -15.08 -37.26 40.30
N THR A 228 -15.04 -36.89 39.02
CA THR A 228 -13.89 -36.22 38.40
C THR A 228 -13.73 -34.77 38.83
N SER A 229 -14.79 -34.17 39.40
CA SER A 229 -14.85 -32.76 39.82
C SER A 229 -15.00 -32.64 41.34
N CYS A 230 -14.75 -33.72 42.09
CA CYS A 230 -14.96 -33.83 43.52
C CYS A 230 -13.75 -33.35 44.32
#